data_AF-A0A4U8W7G6-F1
#
_entry.id   AF-A0A4U8W7G6-F1
#
_cell.length_a   1.000
_cell.length_b   1.000
_cell.length_c   1.000
_cell.angle_alpha   90.00
_cell.angle_beta   90.00
_cell.angle_gamma   90.00
#
_symmetry.space_group_name_H-M   'P 1'
#
loop_
_entity.id
_entity.type
_entity.pdbx_description
1 polymer ?
#
loop_
_entity_poly.entity_id
_entity_poly.type
_entity_poly.pdbx_seq_one_letter_code
_entity_poly.pdbx_strand_id
1 'polypeptide(L)'
;MSTTISYENEFNSSITEKQASMLGNFVKIIKNNNVIKIKEEYKNNELWNVIYYQENETTDQILNKYPILSGIDIAKKTDIQGNYIKEEIKGYLKHQGLKLYSFSIENILTGKTLCFGDIDIQTGNIIPESVIKLQYNTYGDLAYYYHYNEQGKIDYIEEVDSKGIYANEFSMDYYNDALQLFP
;
A
#
# COMPACT_ATOMS: atom_id res chain seq x y z
N MET A 1 25.07 -8.19 5.97
CA MET A 1 23.82 -7.47 5.62
C MET A 1 24.05 -6.84 4.26
N SER A 2 23.28 -7.21 3.24
CA SER A 2 23.41 -6.61 1.91
C SER A 2 22.37 -5.50 1.75
N THR A 3 22.84 -4.29 1.49
CA THR A 3 21.97 -3.17 1.11
C THR A 3 22.04 -3.00 -0.40
N THR A 4 20.89 -2.99 -1.06
CA THR A 4 20.79 -2.72 -2.49
C THR A 4 19.92 -1.49 -2.72
N ILE A 5 20.25 -0.72 -3.75
CA ILE A 5 19.52 0.47 -4.16
C ILE A 5 19.06 0.28 -5.60
N SER A 6 17.78 0.54 -5.85
CA SER A 6 17.20 0.56 -7.19
C SER A 6 16.36 1.82 -7.38
N TYR A 7 16.05 2.14 -8.64
CA TYR A 7 15.31 3.34 -9.00
C TYR A 7 14.17 2.99 -9.94
N GLU A 8 13.04 3.64 -9.77
CA GLU A 8 11.84 3.49 -10.59
C GLU A 8 11.36 4.86 -11.08
N ASN A 9 10.80 4.93 -12.29
CA ASN A 9 10.13 6.15 -12.79
C ASN A 9 8.68 6.22 -12.29
N GLU A 10 7.94 7.26 -12.70
CA GLU A 10 6.52 7.45 -12.36
C GLU A 10 5.58 6.33 -12.83
N PHE A 11 6.04 5.48 -13.76
CA PHE A 11 5.32 4.31 -14.27
C PHE A 11 5.79 3.01 -13.62
N ASN A 12 6.46 3.07 -12.45
CA ASN A 12 7.03 1.93 -11.72
C ASN A 12 8.01 1.08 -12.55
N SER A 13 8.59 1.65 -13.61
CA SER A 13 9.56 0.95 -14.45
C SER A 13 10.96 1.20 -13.91
N SER A 14 11.77 0.13 -13.84
CA SER A 14 13.15 0.22 -13.38
C SER A 14 13.99 1.14 -14.27
N ILE A 15 14.75 2.04 -13.64
CA ILE A 15 15.68 2.95 -14.30
C ILE A 15 17.04 2.93 -13.60
N THR A 16 18.05 3.49 -14.26
CA THR A 16 19.37 3.74 -13.67
C THR A 16 19.37 5.03 -12.85
N GLU A 17 20.30 5.15 -11.91
CA GLU A 17 20.52 6.39 -11.15
C GLU A 17 20.74 7.61 -12.07
N LYS A 18 21.50 7.43 -13.16
CA LYS A 18 21.75 8.49 -14.13
C LYS A 18 20.45 8.97 -14.80
N GLN A 19 19.53 8.05 -15.11
CA GLN A 19 18.23 8.41 -15.67
C GLN A 19 17.35 9.10 -14.61
N ALA A 20 17.37 8.62 -13.37
CA ALA A 20 16.63 9.24 -12.26
C ALA A 20 17.00 10.73 -12.10
N SER A 21 18.29 11.05 -12.05
CA SER A 21 18.78 12.44 -11.94
C SER A 21 18.41 13.33 -13.13
N MET A 22 18.18 12.75 -14.31
CA MET A 22 17.76 13.48 -15.50
C MET A 22 16.25 13.74 -15.54
N LEU A 23 15.44 12.81 -15.03
CA LEU A 23 13.97 12.91 -15.04
C LEU A 23 13.44 13.88 -13.99
N GLY A 24 14.15 14.06 -12.88
CA GLY A 24 13.69 14.88 -11.75
C GLY A 24 12.64 14.20 -10.88
N ASN A 25 11.75 13.40 -11.47
CA ASN A 25 10.73 12.64 -10.77
C ASN A 25 11.05 11.14 -10.81
N PHE A 26 11.25 10.53 -9.64
CA PHE A 26 11.58 9.11 -9.52
C PHE A 26 11.35 8.59 -8.10
N VAL A 27 11.31 7.27 -7.94
CA VAL A 27 11.34 6.60 -6.64
C VAL A 27 12.67 5.89 -6.47
N LYS A 28 13.37 6.16 -5.38
CA LYS A 28 14.54 5.40 -4.95
C LYS A 28 14.13 4.37 -3.91
N ILE A 29 14.49 3.13 -4.14
CA ILE A 29 14.12 1.98 -3.29
C ILE A 29 15.39 1.43 -2.66
N ILE A 30 15.41 1.39 -1.34
CA ILE A 30 16.51 0.83 -0.55
C ILE A 30 16.00 -0.49 0.04
N LYS A 31 16.69 -1.58 -0.29
CA LYS A 31 16.40 -2.92 0.23
C LYS A 31 17.52 -3.39 1.15
N ASN A 32 17.15 -4.03 2.25
CA ASN A 32 18.07 -4.75 3.12
C ASN A 32 17.77 -6.25 3.00
N ASN A 33 18.77 -7.06 2.66
CA ASN A 33 18.62 -8.49 2.39
C ASN A 33 17.48 -8.78 1.39
N ASN A 34 17.41 -7.96 0.33
CA ASN A 34 16.38 -8.01 -0.73
C ASN A 34 14.93 -7.67 -0.29
N VAL A 35 14.71 -7.25 0.96
CA VAL A 35 13.42 -6.75 1.45
C VAL A 35 13.42 -5.23 1.42
N ILE A 36 12.37 -4.62 0.90
CA ILE A 36 12.23 -3.15 0.88
C ILE A 36 12.24 -2.62 2.31
N LYS A 37 13.15 -1.68 2.57
CA LYS A 37 13.26 -0.97 3.85
C LYS A 37 12.76 0.47 3.72
N ILE A 38 13.07 1.12 2.61
CA ILE A 38 12.76 2.54 2.39
C ILE A 38 12.36 2.74 0.93
N LYS A 39 11.29 3.49 0.69
CA LYS A 39 10.99 4.11 -0.60
C LYS A 39 11.04 5.62 -0.43
N GLU A 40 11.85 6.29 -1.23
CA GLU A 40 12.05 7.73 -1.25
C GLU A 40 11.51 8.27 -2.58
N GLU A 41 10.42 9.03 -2.55
CA GLU A 41 9.85 9.68 -3.74
C GLU A 41 10.50 11.05 -3.91
N TYR A 42 11.03 11.29 -5.10
CA TYR A 42 11.63 12.55 -5.49
C TYR A 42 10.76 13.24 -6.54
N LYS A 43 10.57 14.56 -6.40
CA LYS A 43 9.94 15.44 -7.39
C LYS A 43 10.86 16.62 -7.65
N ASN A 44 11.13 16.92 -8.91
CA ASN A 44 12.11 17.94 -9.31
C ASN A 44 13.48 17.78 -8.61
N ASN A 45 13.92 16.52 -8.40
CA ASN A 45 15.13 16.14 -7.65
C ASN A 45 15.12 16.49 -6.15
N GLU A 46 13.99 16.91 -5.60
CA GLU A 46 13.80 17.14 -4.17
C GLU A 46 13.05 15.95 -3.55
N LEU A 47 13.50 15.53 -2.36
CA LEU A 47 12.83 14.47 -1.63
C LEU A 47 11.44 14.98 -1.20
N TRP A 48 10.39 14.35 -1.72
CA TRP A 48 9.00 14.73 -1.53
C TRP A 48 8.31 13.89 -0.47
N ASN A 49 8.46 12.56 -0.53
CA ASN A 49 7.85 11.63 0.42
C ASN A 49 8.79 10.47 0.77
N VAL A 50 8.58 9.87 1.93
CA VAL A 50 9.26 8.65 2.37
C VAL A 50 8.27 7.67 2.94
N ILE A 51 8.32 6.43 2.44
CA ILE A 51 7.71 5.27 3.09
C ILE A 51 8.83 4.46 3.75
N TYR A 52 8.79 4.37 5.08
CA TYR A 52 9.76 3.65 5.88
C TYR A 52 9.14 2.36 6.44
N TYR A 53 9.69 1.20 6.09
CA TYR A 53 9.25 -0.09 6.61
C TYR A 53 9.92 -0.37 7.97
N GLN A 54 9.19 -0.10 9.04
CA GLN A 54 9.63 -0.25 10.42
C GLN A 54 9.83 -1.71 10.80
N GLU A 55 10.95 -2.02 11.46
CA GLU A 55 11.20 -3.33 12.05
C GLU A 55 11.40 -3.19 13.56
N ASN A 56 12.53 -2.60 13.97
CA ASN A 56 12.91 -2.43 15.36
C ASN A 56 13.16 -0.95 15.75
N GLU A 57 13.19 -0.06 14.76
CA GLU A 57 13.37 1.37 14.99
C GLU A 57 12.14 1.98 15.67
N THR A 58 12.35 2.91 16.59
CA THR A 58 11.26 3.75 17.12
C THR A 58 10.79 4.76 16.07
N THR A 59 9.54 5.21 16.18
CA THR A 59 8.99 6.28 15.34
C THR A 59 9.91 7.50 15.34
N ASP A 60 10.38 7.95 16.51
CA ASP A 60 11.26 9.12 16.63
C ASP A 60 12.60 8.93 15.91
N GLN A 61 13.18 7.73 15.97
CA GLN A 61 14.41 7.43 15.23
C GLN A 61 14.18 7.53 13.71
N ILE A 62 13.01 7.13 13.22
CA ILE A 62 12.67 7.21 11.79
C ILE A 62 12.45 8.68 11.39
N LEU A 63 11.63 9.42 12.14
CA LEU A 63 11.37 10.84 11.88
C LEU A 63 12.65 11.68 11.86
N ASN A 64 13.58 11.40 12.77
CA ASN A 64 14.86 12.11 12.86
C ASN A 64 15.81 11.83 11.69
N LYS A 65 15.62 10.76 10.90
CA LYS A 65 16.42 10.50 9.69
C LYS A 65 16.09 11.46 8.55
N TYR A 66 14.90 12.06 8.57
CA TYR A 66 14.42 12.93 7.48
C TYR A 66 13.95 14.28 8.03
N PRO A 67 14.87 15.09 8.60
CA PRO A 67 14.51 16.33 9.28
C PRO A 67 13.92 17.40 8.36
N ILE A 68 14.14 17.30 7.04
CA ILE A 68 13.63 18.25 6.04
C ILE A 68 12.20 17.98 5.62
N LEU A 69 11.68 16.76 5.84
CA LEU A 69 10.35 16.39 5.40
C LEU A 69 9.28 16.89 6.38
N SER A 70 8.17 17.36 5.80
CA SER A 70 6.97 17.72 6.55
C SER A 70 6.14 16.51 6.95
N GLY A 71 6.29 15.38 6.25
CA GLY A 71 5.61 14.14 6.58
C GLY A 71 6.39 12.89 6.15
N ILE A 72 6.12 11.78 6.84
CA ILE A 72 6.70 10.46 6.57
C ILE A 72 5.63 9.41 6.83
N ASP A 73 5.52 8.45 5.92
CA ASP A 73 4.72 7.25 6.12
C ASP A 73 5.59 6.15 6.72
N ILE A 74 5.13 5.58 7.83
CA ILE A 74 5.80 4.45 8.49
C ILE A 74 4.92 3.23 8.31
N ALA A 75 5.39 2.30 7.48
CA ALA A 75 4.73 1.03 7.21
C ALA A 75 5.27 -0.04 8.15
N LYS A 76 4.40 -0.95 8.62
CA LYS A 76 4.78 -2.10 9.42
C LYS A 76 4.02 -3.33 8.96
N LYS A 77 4.73 -4.42 8.76
CA LYS A 77 4.14 -5.75 8.55
C LYS A 77 3.63 -6.27 9.88
N THR A 78 2.32 -6.45 10.01
CA THR A 78 1.69 -6.79 11.29
C THR A 78 1.22 -8.23 11.37
N ASP A 79 0.87 -8.84 10.24
CA ASP A 79 0.39 -10.22 10.20
C ASP A 79 0.75 -10.90 8.87
N ILE A 80 1.05 -12.19 8.92
CA ILE A 80 1.31 -13.04 7.76
C ILE A 80 0.49 -14.31 7.92
N GLN A 81 -0.48 -14.50 7.03
CA GLN A 81 -1.33 -15.68 6.99
C GLN A 81 -1.23 -16.35 5.62
N GLY A 82 -0.50 -17.47 5.56
CA GLY A 82 -0.23 -18.16 4.31
C GLY A 82 0.46 -17.25 3.29
N ASN A 83 -0.21 -17.00 2.17
CA ASN A 83 0.29 -16.13 1.09
C ASN A 83 -0.14 -14.67 1.22
N TYR A 84 -0.72 -14.27 2.35
CA TYR A 84 -1.21 -12.91 2.56
C TYR A 84 -0.42 -12.21 3.65
N ILE A 85 -0.13 -10.93 3.43
CA ILE A 85 0.50 -10.07 4.40
C ILE A 85 -0.36 -8.85 4.65
N LYS A 86 -0.62 -8.55 5.93
CA LYS A 86 -1.21 -7.28 6.35
C LYS A 86 -0.09 -6.30 6.68
N GLU A 87 -0.14 -5.15 6.04
CA GLU A 87 0.69 -4.00 6.36
C GLU A 87 -0.18 -2.90 6.97
N GLU A 88 0.33 -2.25 7.99
CA GLU A 88 -0.26 -1.06 8.60
C GLU A 88 0.63 0.14 8.30
N ILE A 89 0.02 1.23 7.83
CA ILE A 89 0.72 2.42 7.39
C ILE A 89 0.28 3.57 8.27
N LYS A 90 1.24 4.27 8.86
CA LYS A 90 1.03 5.41 9.74
C LYS A 90 1.69 6.64 9.15
N GLY A 91 0.89 7.58 8.67
CA GLY A 91 1.36 8.85 8.13
C GLY A 91 1.54 9.87 9.25
N TYR A 92 2.78 10.31 9.47
CA TYR A 92 3.13 11.30 10.47
C TYR A 92 3.42 12.63 9.80
N LEU A 93 2.82 13.71 10.31
CA LEU A 93 3.25 15.07 9.98
C LEU A 93 4.14 15.62 11.09
N LYS A 94 5.23 16.25 10.68
CA LYS A 94 6.19 16.88 11.58
C LYS A 94 5.49 17.90 12.47
N HIS A 95 5.75 17.85 13.78
CA HIS A 95 5.14 18.68 14.82
C HIS A 95 3.63 18.51 15.04
N GLN A 96 2.95 17.66 14.26
CA GLN A 96 1.51 17.39 14.45
C GLN A 96 1.21 15.93 14.81
N GLY A 97 2.21 15.05 14.75
CA GLY A 97 2.08 13.64 15.10
C GLY A 97 1.38 12.82 14.02
N LEU A 98 0.74 11.73 14.44
CA LEU A 98 0.01 10.82 13.57
C LEU A 98 -1.21 11.51 12.96
N LYS A 99 -1.35 11.44 11.64
CA LYS A 99 -2.45 12.04 10.88
C LYS A 99 -3.21 11.06 10.00
N LEU A 100 -2.57 9.97 9.61
CA LEU A 100 -3.17 8.90 8.84
C LEU A 100 -2.82 7.57 9.48
N TYR A 101 -3.79 6.68 9.56
CA TYR A 101 -3.58 5.29 9.91
C TYR A 101 -4.42 4.46 8.95
N SER A 102 -3.76 3.62 8.16
CA SER A 102 -4.40 2.77 7.17
C SER A 102 -3.79 1.37 7.20
N PHE A 103 -4.41 0.46 6.47
CA PHE A 103 -3.87 -0.87 6.24
C PHE A 103 -3.98 -1.26 4.78
N SER A 104 -3.13 -2.21 4.38
CA SER A 104 -3.26 -2.95 3.14
C SER A 104 -3.07 -4.43 3.41
N ILE A 105 -3.68 -5.26 2.57
CA ILE A 105 -3.47 -6.70 2.51
C ILE A 105 -2.97 -7.02 1.13
N GLU A 106 -1.82 -7.68 1.04
CA GLU A 106 -1.19 -8.04 -0.21
C GLU A 106 -1.01 -9.55 -0.34
N ASN A 107 -1.09 -10.06 -1.56
CA ASN A 107 -0.66 -11.41 -1.87
C ASN A 107 0.86 -11.44 -2.06
N ILE A 108 1.57 -12.18 -1.22
CA ILE A 108 3.04 -12.27 -1.20
C ILE A 108 3.59 -12.83 -2.52
N LEU A 109 2.89 -13.78 -3.15
CA LEU A 109 3.38 -14.44 -4.37
C LEU A 109 3.26 -13.55 -5.60
N THR A 110 2.21 -12.74 -5.68
CA THR A 110 1.94 -11.89 -6.84
C THR A 110 2.30 -10.42 -6.63
N GLY A 111 2.52 -10.01 -5.38
CA GLY A 111 2.73 -8.61 -5.00
C GLY A 111 1.50 -7.72 -5.17
N LYS A 112 0.31 -8.31 -5.31
CA LYS A 112 -0.94 -7.57 -5.57
C LYS A 112 -1.65 -7.21 -4.28
N THR A 113 -2.10 -5.97 -4.18
CA THR A 113 -3.00 -5.50 -3.13
C THR A 113 -4.40 -6.11 -3.34
N LEU A 114 -4.96 -6.70 -2.30
CA LEU A 114 -6.27 -7.36 -2.32
C LEU A 114 -7.32 -6.55 -1.56
N CYS A 115 -6.88 -5.81 -0.55
CA CYS A 115 -7.73 -5.01 0.31
C CYS A 115 -6.91 -3.86 0.88
N PHE A 116 -7.50 -2.68 1.00
CA PHE A 116 -6.93 -1.59 1.78
C PHE A 116 -8.05 -0.73 2.36
N GLY A 117 -7.71 0.09 3.34
CA GLY A 117 -8.64 1.04 3.94
C GLY A 117 -8.00 1.77 5.12
N ASP A 118 -8.77 2.65 5.72
CA ASP A 118 -8.35 3.48 6.85
C ASP A 118 -8.74 2.85 8.19
N ILE A 119 -7.96 3.21 9.21
CA ILE A 119 -8.14 2.87 10.61
C ILE A 119 -8.34 4.17 11.36
N ASP A 120 -9.40 4.22 12.17
CA ASP A 120 -9.65 5.35 13.04
C ASP A 120 -8.53 5.46 14.08
N ILE A 121 -7.87 6.63 14.11
CA ILE A 121 -6.66 6.85 14.90
C ILE A 121 -6.94 6.76 16.42
N GLN A 122 -8.17 7.06 16.85
CA GLN A 122 -8.53 7.11 18.26
C GLN A 122 -8.88 5.71 18.79
N THR A 123 -9.63 4.95 18.01
CA THR A 123 -10.19 3.66 18.40
C THR A 123 -9.33 2.48 17.94
N GLY A 124 -8.50 2.67 16.91
CA GLY A 124 -7.76 1.59 16.25
C GLY A 124 -8.65 0.65 15.43
N ASN A 125 -9.93 0.98 15.25
CA ASN A 125 -10.86 0.19 14.46
C ASN A 125 -10.81 0.59 12.99
N ILE A 126 -11.01 -0.38 12.10
CA ILE A 126 -11.16 -0.11 10.67
C ILE A 126 -12.41 0.75 10.44
N ILE A 127 -12.29 1.74 9.57
CA ILE A 127 -13.39 2.58 9.10
C ILE A 127 -14.03 1.84 7.91
N PRO A 128 -15.20 1.20 8.05
CA PRO A 128 -15.69 0.26 7.03
C PRO A 128 -15.89 0.90 5.66
N GLU A 129 -16.39 2.14 5.61
CA GLU A 129 -16.64 2.87 4.36
C GLU A 129 -15.37 3.27 3.59
N SER A 130 -14.20 3.24 4.23
CA SER A 130 -12.92 3.49 3.57
C SER A 130 -12.34 2.23 2.91
N VAL A 131 -12.93 1.06 3.18
CA VAL A 131 -12.39 -0.22 2.73
C VAL A 131 -12.70 -0.43 1.26
N ILE A 132 -11.66 -0.80 0.51
CA ILE A 132 -11.76 -1.20 -0.88
C ILE A 132 -11.12 -2.58 -1.02
N LYS A 133 -11.86 -3.55 -1.55
CA LYS A 133 -11.30 -4.84 -1.98
C LYS A 133 -11.12 -4.87 -3.49
N LEU A 134 -10.03 -5.50 -3.93
CA LEU A 134 -9.64 -5.57 -5.33
C LEU A 134 -9.74 -7.02 -5.81
N GLN A 135 -10.34 -7.22 -6.97
CA GLN A 135 -10.40 -8.51 -7.64
C GLN A 135 -9.72 -8.45 -9.00
N TYR A 136 -8.89 -9.45 -9.27
CA TYR A 136 -8.17 -9.59 -10.52
C TYR A 136 -8.77 -10.70 -11.38
N ASN A 137 -8.70 -10.55 -12.70
CA ASN A 137 -9.09 -11.58 -13.66
C ASN A 137 -8.03 -12.71 -13.76
N THR A 138 -8.30 -13.71 -14.58
CA THR A 138 -7.40 -14.87 -14.80
C THR A 138 -6.06 -14.52 -15.44
N TYR A 139 -6.00 -13.40 -16.18
CA TYR A 139 -4.76 -12.86 -16.74
C TYR A 139 -3.96 -12.05 -15.72
N GLY A 140 -4.58 -11.74 -14.58
CA GLY A 140 -4.00 -10.96 -13.52
C GLY A 140 -4.22 -9.45 -13.65
N ASP A 141 -5.09 -9.00 -14.54
CA ASP A 141 -5.47 -7.58 -14.60
C ASP A 141 -6.54 -7.28 -13.55
N LEU A 142 -6.55 -6.07 -13.02
CA LEU A 142 -7.58 -5.63 -12.09
C LEU A 142 -8.92 -5.56 -12.82
N ALA A 143 -9.94 -6.22 -12.26
CA ALA A 143 -11.26 -6.32 -12.85
C ALA A 143 -12.30 -5.52 -12.06
N TYR A 144 -12.23 -5.55 -10.73
CA TYR A 144 -13.23 -4.90 -9.88
C TYR A 144 -12.64 -4.25 -8.63
N TYR A 145 -13.26 -3.15 -8.23
CA TYR A 145 -13.21 -2.60 -6.88
C TYR A 145 -14.55 -2.84 -6.18
N TYR A 146 -14.49 -3.32 -4.94
CA TYR A 146 -15.64 -3.47 -4.06
C TYR A 146 -15.54 -2.40 -2.99
N HIS A 147 -16.48 -1.46 -3.02
CA HIS A 147 -16.56 -0.36 -2.06
C HIS A 147 -17.58 -0.72 -0.98
N TYR A 148 -17.29 -0.34 0.26
CA TYR A 148 -18.11 -0.69 1.43
C TYR A 148 -18.80 0.55 2.01
N ASN A 149 -19.91 0.36 2.71
CA ASN A 149 -20.58 1.42 3.47
C ASN A 149 -20.19 1.39 4.95
N GLU A 150 -20.70 2.35 5.73
CA GLU A 150 -20.46 2.48 7.18
C GLU A 150 -20.81 1.21 7.98
N GLN A 151 -21.73 0.36 7.49
CA GLN A 151 -22.11 -0.88 8.15
C GLN A 151 -21.21 -2.07 7.77
N GLY A 152 -20.19 -1.86 6.94
CA GLY A 152 -19.28 -2.90 6.48
C GLY A 152 -19.90 -3.85 5.46
N LYS A 153 -20.94 -3.40 4.75
CA LYS A 153 -21.52 -4.12 3.61
C LYS A 153 -21.05 -3.49 2.30
N ILE A 154 -21.04 -4.26 1.22
CA ILE A 154 -20.76 -3.72 -0.12
C ILE A 154 -21.82 -2.65 -0.43
N ASP A 155 -21.36 -1.45 -0.74
CA ASP A 155 -22.19 -0.32 -1.18
C ASP A 155 -22.36 -0.35 -2.69
N TYR A 156 -21.25 -0.45 -3.42
CA TYR A 156 -21.24 -0.64 -4.87
C TYR A 156 -19.97 -1.35 -5.36
N ILE A 157 -20.05 -1.86 -6.59
CA ILE A 157 -18.94 -2.51 -7.28
C ILE A 157 -18.59 -1.67 -8.51
N GLU A 158 -17.32 -1.33 -8.66
CA GLU A 158 -16.79 -0.60 -9.80
C GLU A 158 -16.00 -1.56 -10.70
N GLU A 159 -16.44 -1.70 -11.95
CA GLU A 159 -15.75 -2.48 -12.98
C GLU A 159 -14.66 -1.65 -13.64
N VAL A 160 -13.47 -2.21 -13.76
CA VAL A 160 -12.38 -1.66 -14.56
C VAL A 160 -12.48 -2.29 -15.94
N ASP A 161 -12.51 -1.48 -17.01
CA ASP A 161 -12.70 -1.89 -18.42
C ASP A 161 -11.80 -3.08 -18.81
N SER A 162 -12.29 -4.29 -18.57
CA SER A 162 -11.54 -5.53 -18.72
C SER A 162 -12.16 -6.33 -19.86
N LYS A 163 -11.51 -6.28 -21.02
CA LYS A 163 -11.86 -7.11 -22.17
C LYS A 163 -11.41 -8.55 -21.88
N GLY A 164 -12.23 -9.34 -21.17
CA GLY A 164 -11.93 -10.72 -20.83
C GLY A 164 -13.18 -11.59 -20.64
N ILE A 165 -13.04 -12.90 -20.89
CA ILE A 165 -14.06 -13.91 -20.61
C ILE A 165 -13.78 -14.49 -19.21
N TYR A 166 -14.81 -14.45 -18.36
CA TYR A 166 -14.75 -14.79 -16.94
C TYR A 166 -14.62 -16.30 -16.69
N ALA A 167 -13.83 -16.67 -15.67
CA ALA A 167 -13.89 -17.99 -15.05
C ALA A 167 -14.20 -17.79 -13.55
N ASN A 168 -15.35 -18.32 -13.13
CA ASN A 168 -15.96 -18.37 -11.78
C ASN A 168 -17.07 -17.31 -11.56
N GLU A 169 -18.38 -17.62 -11.59
CA GLU A 169 -19.21 -18.65 -10.90
C GLU A 169 -19.76 -18.26 -9.50
N PHE A 170 -19.98 -16.98 -9.19
CA PHE A 170 -20.74 -16.64 -7.96
C PHE A 170 -21.81 -15.58 -8.21
N SER A 171 -23.01 -15.81 -7.66
CA SER A 171 -24.14 -14.90 -7.74
C SER A 171 -23.90 -13.64 -6.91
N MET A 172 -24.58 -12.55 -7.26
CA MET A 172 -24.53 -11.27 -6.51
C MET A 172 -24.82 -11.47 -5.01
N ASP A 173 -25.69 -12.43 -4.67
CA ASP A 173 -26.05 -12.78 -3.30
C ASP A 173 -24.88 -13.39 -2.51
N TYR A 174 -24.03 -14.18 -3.16
CA TYR A 174 -22.83 -14.74 -2.54
C TYR A 174 -21.83 -13.64 -2.16
N TYR A 175 -21.72 -12.57 -2.95
CA TYR A 175 -20.85 -11.43 -2.61
C TYR A 175 -21.41 -10.59 -1.46
N ASN A 176 -22.74 -10.44 -1.37
CA ASN A 176 -23.41 -9.72 -0.28
C ASN A 176 -23.30 -10.43 1.08
N ASP A 177 -23.22 -11.76 1.10
CA ASP A 177 -23.21 -12.57 2.33
C ASP A 177 -21.83 -13.16 2.69
N ALA A 178 -20.94 -13.42 1.73
CA ALA A 178 -19.72 -14.22 1.96
C ALA A 178 -18.43 -13.40 2.14
N LEU A 179 -18.41 -12.11 1.76
CA LEU A 179 -17.24 -11.26 1.98
C LEU A 179 -17.32 -10.54 3.33
N GLN A 180 -17.17 -11.30 4.42
CA GLN A 180 -16.78 -10.69 5.69
C GLN A 180 -15.52 -9.82 5.47
N LEU A 181 -15.32 -8.80 6.31
CA LEU A 181 -14.19 -7.86 6.22
C LEU A 181 -12.80 -8.55 6.15
N PHE A 182 -12.73 -9.85 6.45
CA PHE A 182 -11.58 -10.72 6.30
C PHE A 182 -12.01 -12.11 5.77
N PRO A 183 -11.11 -12.88 5.11
CA PRO A 183 -11.29 -14.31 4.90
C PRO A 183 -11.40 -15.10 6.22
#